data_AF-K9GKW6-F1
#
_entry.id   AF-K9GKW6-F1
#
_cell.length_a   1.000
_cell.length_b   1.000
_cell.length_c   1.000
_cell.angle_alpha   90.00
_cell.angle_beta   90.00
_cell.angle_gamma   90.00
#
_symmetry.space_group_name_H-M   'P 1'
#
loop_
_entity.id
_entity.type
_entity.pdbx_description
1 polymer ?
#
loop_
_entity_poly.entity_id
_entity_poly.type
_entity_poly.pdbx_seq_one_letter_code
_entity_poly.pdbx_strand_id
1 'polypeptide(L)'
;MENDPPTPKSPHSISWLSERTLSVSTASTTTLADPFSPMSIASPSLTPLDSTESPLLIKYAKVPFRESPNFHPHFIPLLRHLSSHLWPLVNCETGLEHLDFPRNMLAYNLLTSEQVDNLARHFHQVYPPVPATFNYPTYITPWIGTSEETTIDLPTRIKRMGKFFGLRGCEEDVDMEMDAVAQGKAGENGNGENMSESEDELLRQMELEWQQALQRAYAEESHRWNLK
;
A
#
# COMPACT_ATOMS: atom_id res chain seq x y z
N MET A 1 -50.83 -22.12 2.56
CA MET A 1 -50.26 -22.51 1.25
C MET A 1 -50.04 -21.19 0.54
N GLU A 2 -48.87 -20.59 0.42
CA GLU A 2 -47.44 -20.92 0.61
C GLU A 2 -46.81 -19.64 1.26
N ASN A 3 -45.99 -19.65 2.31
CA ASN A 3 -44.60 -20.12 2.47
C ASN A 3 -43.59 -19.52 1.47
N ASP A 4 -43.14 -18.30 1.73
CA ASP A 4 -41.89 -17.75 1.17
C ASP A 4 -40.69 -18.07 2.08
N PRO A 5 -39.52 -18.48 1.54
CA PRO A 5 -38.36 -18.91 2.32
C PRO A 5 -37.47 -17.72 2.76
N PRO A 6 -36.81 -17.80 3.93
CA PRO A 6 -35.85 -16.79 4.36
C PRO A 6 -34.48 -17.00 3.67
N THR A 7 -34.02 -15.98 2.96
CA THR A 7 -32.66 -15.91 2.37
C THR A 7 -31.59 -15.82 3.47
N PRO A 8 -30.42 -16.47 3.29
CA PRO A 8 -29.38 -16.53 4.31
C PRO A 8 -28.59 -15.22 4.44
N LYS A 9 -28.34 -14.83 5.70
CA LYS A 9 -27.47 -13.72 6.10
C LYS A 9 -26.03 -13.98 5.62
N SER A 10 -25.51 -13.10 4.77
CA SER A 10 -24.08 -13.03 4.47
C SER A 10 -23.35 -12.33 5.63
N PRO A 11 -22.20 -12.85 6.11
CA PRO A 11 -21.45 -12.24 7.20
C PRO A 11 -20.71 -10.99 6.71
N HIS A 12 -21.08 -9.86 7.31
CA HIS A 12 -20.42 -8.57 7.14
C HIS A 12 -19.00 -8.55 7.73
N SER A 13 -18.12 -7.89 6.99
CA SER A 13 -17.08 -6.95 7.44
C SER A 13 -16.12 -7.39 8.55
N ILE A 14 -14.89 -7.72 8.15
CA ILE A 14 -13.74 -7.69 9.07
C ILE A 14 -13.24 -6.25 9.14
N SER A 15 -13.68 -5.56 10.17
CA SER A 15 -13.26 -4.22 10.57
C SER A 15 -11.84 -4.21 11.16
N TRP A 16 -10.99 -3.36 10.59
CA TRP A 16 -10.02 -2.48 11.27
C TRP A 16 -9.11 -3.10 12.35
N LEU A 17 -7.84 -3.36 11.98
CA LEU A 17 -6.73 -3.37 12.94
C LEU A 17 -6.26 -1.93 13.16
N SER A 18 -6.99 -1.18 13.97
CA SER A 18 -6.46 0.01 14.65
C SER A 18 -6.04 -0.37 16.07
N GLU A 19 -5.06 0.38 16.56
CA GLU A 19 -4.55 0.43 17.95
C GLU A 19 -3.39 -0.52 18.27
N ARG A 20 -2.17 -0.07 17.94
CA ARG A 20 -0.96 -0.41 18.69
C ARG A 20 -0.37 0.86 19.29
N THR A 21 -0.69 1.10 20.54
CA THR A 21 0.04 2.03 21.40
C THR A 21 1.38 1.38 21.77
N LEU A 22 2.50 2.00 21.39
CA LEU A 22 3.80 1.70 21.97
C LEU A 22 4.39 2.99 22.52
N SER A 23 4.45 3.05 23.85
CA SER A 23 5.15 4.07 24.61
C SER A 23 6.65 3.93 24.34
N VAL A 24 7.26 4.95 23.74
CA VAL A 24 8.71 5.13 23.69
C VAL A 24 9.11 6.04 24.84
N SER A 25 9.98 5.53 25.73
CA SER A 25 10.65 6.35 26.73
C SER A 25 11.93 6.94 26.14
N THR A 26 11.94 8.26 26.11
CA THR A 26 13.03 9.15 25.71
C THR A 26 14.18 9.10 26.73
N ALA A 27 15.42 9.03 26.25
CA ALA A 27 16.58 9.54 26.98
C ALA A 27 17.52 10.23 25.98
N SER A 28 17.56 11.56 26.03
CA SER A 28 18.53 12.41 25.34
C SER A 28 19.83 12.49 26.15
N THR A 29 20.98 12.74 25.51
CA THR A 29 21.91 13.87 25.82
C THR A 29 23.29 13.71 25.13
N THR A 30 23.54 14.60 24.16
CA THR A 30 24.75 15.43 23.88
C THR A 30 26.11 15.07 24.53
N THR A 31 27.19 14.99 23.75
CA THR A 31 28.18 16.09 23.57
C THR A 31 29.38 15.73 22.67
N LEU A 32 29.92 16.77 22.02
CA LEU A 32 31.03 16.87 21.07
C LEU A 32 32.43 16.67 21.69
N ALA A 33 33.38 16.09 20.94
CA ALA A 33 34.72 16.66 20.61
C ALA A 33 35.70 15.63 19.96
N ASP A 34 35.99 15.84 18.67
CA ASP A 34 37.30 15.94 17.95
C ASP A 34 38.49 14.94 18.18
N PRO A 35 39.55 14.92 17.33
CA PRO A 35 40.07 13.70 16.70
C PRO A 35 41.54 13.40 17.13
N PHE A 36 42.09 12.28 16.65
CA PHE A 36 43.50 12.05 16.25
C PHE A 36 43.89 10.56 16.43
N SER A 37 44.03 9.89 15.28
CA SER A 37 45.10 8.97 14.88
C SER A 37 45.33 7.60 15.56
N PRO A 38 45.94 6.65 14.80
CA PRO A 38 45.89 5.22 15.05
C PRO A 38 47.18 4.68 15.68
N MET A 39 47.08 3.58 16.45
CA MET A 39 48.24 2.72 16.67
C MET A 39 47.82 1.29 17.01
N SER A 40 48.28 0.35 16.17
CA SER A 40 48.34 -1.09 16.43
C SER A 40 49.31 -1.37 17.58
N ILE A 41 48.99 -2.31 18.50
CA ILE A 41 50.02 -3.19 19.07
C ILE A 41 49.40 -4.55 19.49
N ALA A 42 49.94 -5.60 18.88
CA ALA A 42 50.23 -6.96 19.36
C ALA A 42 49.20 -7.82 20.12
N SER A 43 49.05 -9.04 19.58
CA SER A 43 48.71 -10.29 20.27
C SER A 43 49.64 -10.58 21.47
N PRO A 44 49.17 -11.44 22.38
CA PRO A 44 49.94 -12.65 22.62
C PRO A 44 49.08 -13.92 22.66
N SER A 45 49.57 -14.93 21.95
CA SER A 45 49.20 -16.34 22.08
C SER A 45 49.75 -16.93 23.38
N LEU A 46 48.93 -17.58 24.22
CA LEU A 46 49.39 -18.62 25.16
C LEU A 46 48.27 -19.62 25.50
N THR A 47 48.41 -20.82 24.92
CA THR A 47 48.06 -22.17 25.39
C THR A 47 46.62 -22.63 25.64
N PRO A 48 46.29 -23.90 25.31
CA PRO A 48 44.95 -24.48 25.42
C PRO A 48 44.79 -25.24 26.75
N LEU A 49 43.76 -24.90 27.53
CA LEU A 49 43.37 -25.67 28.71
C LEU A 49 41.97 -26.25 28.51
N ASP A 50 41.98 -27.56 28.31
CA ASP A 50 41.13 -28.55 28.97
C ASP A 50 39.61 -28.47 28.75
N SER A 51 39.14 -29.43 27.96
CA SER A 51 37.74 -29.76 27.77
C SER A 51 37.13 -30.31 29.06
N THR A 52 36.63 -29.42 29.91
CA THR A 52 35.74 -29.82 31.01
C THR A 52 34.33 -30.05 30.45
N GLU A 53 34.10 -31.32 30.13
CA GLU A 53 32.82 -31.99 30.00
C GLU A 53 31.78 -31.44 30.99
N SER A 54 30.72 -30.80 30.48
CA SER A 54 29.54 -30.44 31.26
C SER A 54 28.48 -31.52 31.06
N PRO A 55 28.16 -32.35 32.07
CA PRO A 55 27.07 -33.29 31.98
C PRO A 55 25.76 -32.59 32.39
N LEU A 56 25.32 -31.61 31.60
CA LEU A 56 23.95 -31.14 31.73
C LEU A 56 23.05 -32.08 30.93
N LEU A 57 22.69 -33.20 31.57
CA LEU A 57 21.59 -34.07 31.15
C LEU A 57 20.30 -33.25 31.21
N ILE A 58 19.99 -32.56 30.11
CA ILE A 58 18.68 -31.95 29.89
C ILE A 58 17.70 -33.13 29.79
N LYS A 59 17.04 -33.44 30.91
CA LYS A 59 15.85 -34.28 30.91
C LYS A 59 14.84 -33.58 30.01
N TYR A 60 14.66 -34.08 28.79
CA TYR A 60 13.52 -33.73 27.97
C TYR A 60 12.29 -34.22 28.72
N ALA A 61 11.70 -33.34 29.54
CA ALA A 61 10.35 -33.55 29.99
C ALA A 61 9.53 -33.78 28.73
N LYS A 62 8.99 -35.00 28.59
CA LYS A 62 8.08 -35.36 27.51
C LYS A 62 6.82 -34.54 27.74
N VAL A 63 6.84 -33.29 27.28
CA VAL A 63 5.70 -32.39 27.35
C VAL A 63 4.58 -33.13 26.62
N PRO A 64 3.49 -33.50 27.30
CA PRO A 64 2.36 -34.10 26.60
C PRO A 64 1.94 -33.09 25.54
N PHE A 65 2.02 -33.49 24.28
CA PHE A 65 1.51 -32.72 23.16
C PHE A 65 0.06 -32.40 23.51
N ARG A 66 -0.20 -31.17 23.93
CA ARG A 66 -1.56 -30.69 24.08
C ARG A 66 -2.19 -30.81 22.70
N GLU A 67 -3.36 -31.43 22.66
CA GLU A 67 -4.26 -31.42 21.52
C GLU A 67 -4.25 -30.00 20.93
N SER A 68 -4.04 -29.95 19.61
CA SER A 68 -3.87 -28.73 18.84
C SER A 68 -4.82 -27.64 19.36
N PRO A 69 -4.31 -26.44 19.70
CA PRO A 69 -5.17 -25.39 20.23
C PRO A 69 -6.27 -25.14 19.21
N ASN A 70 -7.51 -24.96 19.68
CA ASN A 70 -8.65 -24.60 18.86
C ASN A 70 -8.37 -23.23 18.22
N PHE A 71 -7.66 -23.22 17.10
CA PHE A 71 -7.32 -22.01 16.37
C PHE A 71 -8.61 -21.43 15.78
N HIS A 72 -8.70 -20.11 15.78
CA HIS A 72 -9.77 -19.42 15.06
C HIS A 72 -9.80 -19.90 13.59
N PRO A 73 -10.97 -20.09 12.96
CA PRO A 73 -11.06 -20.61 11.58
C PRO A 73 -10.26 -19.80 10.56
N HIS A 74 -9.99 -18.52 10.85
CA HIS A 74 -9.19 -17.63 9.98
C HIS A 74 -7.69 -17.60 10.29
N PHE A 75 -7.21 -18.30 11.33
CA PHE A 75 -5.80 -18.29 11.70
C PHE A 75 -4.90 -18.84 10.58
N ILE A 76 -5.22 -20.02 10.04
CA ILE A 76 -4.43 -20.64 8.98
C ILE A 76 -4.51 -19.84 7.66
N PRO A 77 -5.70 -19.38 7.20
CA PRO A 77 -5.78 -18.45 6.05
C PRO A 77 -4.94 -17.18 6.23
N LEU A 78 -5.00 -16.55 7.40
CA LEU A 78 -4.24 -15.34 7.70
C LEU A 78 -2.74 -15.61 7.72
N LEU A 79 -2.29 -16.71 8.34
CA LEU A 79 -0.88 -17.09 8.34
C LEU A 79 -0.37 -17.32 6.92
N ARG A 80 -1.17 -17.99 6.07
CA ARG A 80 -0.85 -18.19 4.66
C ARG A 80 -0.72 -16.85 3.92
N HIS A 81 -1.66 -15.93 4.14
CA HIS A 81 -1.61 -14.60 3.54
C HIS A 81 -0.36 -13.82 3.99
N LEU A 82 -0.07 -13.77 5.28
CA LEU A 82 1.12 -13.08 5.81
C LEU A 82 2.44 -13.71 5.30
N SER A 83 2.44 -15.02 5.03
CA SER A 83 3.59 -15.72 4.45
C SER A 83 3.75 -15.54 2.94
N SER A 84 2.78 -14.94 2.23
CA SER A 84 2.85 -14.84 0.78
C SER A 84 4.01 -13.95 0.35
N HIS A 85 4.79 -14.45 -0.61
CA HIS A 85 5.98 -13.77 -1.12
C HIS A 85 5.59 -12.54 -1.95
N LEU A 86 6.40 -11.49 -1.82
CA LEU A 86 6.32 -10.28 -2.64
C LEU A 86 7.57 -10.21 -3.50
N TRP A 87 7.37 -9.97 -4.80
CA TRP A 87 8.47 -9.86 -5.76
C TRP A 87 9.01 -8.42 -5.79
N PRO A 88 10.35 -8.25 -5.73
CA PRO A 88 10.96 -6.93 -5.71
C PRO A 88 10.71 -6.17 -7.00
N LEU A 89 10.29 -4.93 -6.85
CA LEU A 89 10.23 -3.97 -7.95
C LEU A 89 11.61 -3.32 -8.15
N VAL A 90 11.91 -3.03 -9.40
CA VAL A 90 13.14 -2.32 -9.79
C VAL A 90 12.85 -0.85 -10.05
N ASN A 91 13.81 0.00 -9.72
CA ASN A 91 13.75 1.41 -10.09
C ASN A 91 13.88 1.55 -11.61
N CYS A 92 13.05 2.39 -12.23
CA CYS A 92 12.97 2.55 -13.68
C CYS A 92 14.23 3.18 -14.31
N GLU A 93 15.02 3.95 -13.57
CA GLU A 93 16.26 4.56 -14.04
C GLU A 93 17.47 3.67 -13.78
N THR A 94 17.59 3.12 -12.57
CA THR A 94 18.79 2.35 -12.16
C THR A 94 18.67 0.86 -12.46
N GLY A 95 17.46 0.34 -12.61
CA GLY A 95 17.20 -1.10 -12.75
C GLY A 95 17.46 -1.91 -11.47
N LEU A 96 17.71 -1.25 -10.33
CA LEU A 96 18.04 -1.91 -9.07
C LEU A 96 16.85 -2.01 -8.12
N GLU A 97 16.79 -3.11 -7.39
CA GLU A 97 15.87 -3.30 -6.26
C GLU A 97 16.32 -2.48 -5.03
N HIS A 98 15.37 -2.11 -4.19
CA HIS A 98 15.67 -1.46 -2.91
C HIS A 98 15.95 -2.49 -1.82
N LEU A 99 16.91 -2.21 -0.93
CA LEU A 99 17.30 -3.13 0.15
C LEU A 99 16.16 -3.39 1.15
N ASP A 100 15.35 -2.36 1.44
CA ASP A 100 14.19 -2.46 2.33
C ASP A 100 12.93 -3.00 1.63
N PHE A 101 13.02 -3.49 0.39
CA PHE A 101 11.84 -4.06 -0.27
C PHE A 101 11.34 -5.29 0.52
N PRO A 102 10.05 -5.34 0.90
CA PRO A 102 9.53 -6.41 1.74
C PRO A 102 9.48 -7.73 0.98
N ARG A 103 10.06 -8.80 1.55
CA ARG A 103 10.07 -10.13 0.93
C ARG A 103 8.76 -10.88 1.04
N ASN A 104 7.87 -10.49 1.95
CA ASN A 104 6.56 -11.11 2.14
C ASN A 104 5.56 -10.12 2.73
N MET A 105 4.29 -10.50 2.76
CA MET A 105 3.21 -9.66 3.29
C MET A 105 3.42 -9.31 4.76
N LEU A 106 3.96 -10.21 5.58
CA LEU A 106 4.29 -9.90 6.98
C LEU A 106 5.31 -8.76 7.08
N ALA A 107 6.40 -8.83 6.32
CA ALA A 107 7.44 -7.81 6.30
C ALA A 107 6.90 -6.47 5.81
N TYR A 108 6.03 -6.48 4.79
CA TYR A 108 5.33 -5.30 4.31
C TYR A 108 4.50 -4.61 5.41
N ASN A 109 3.73 -5.40 6.18
CA ASN A 109 2.93 -4.89 7.29
C ASN A 109 3.76 -4.41 8.49
N LEU A 110 5.07 -4.69 8.50
CA LEU A 110 5.99 -4.31 9.57
C LEU A 110 6.99 -3.22 9.15
N LEU A 111 6.82 -2.62 7.97
CA LEU A 111 7.68 -1.54 7.50
C LEU A 111 7.64 -0.35 8.45
N THR A 112 8.81 0.20 8.75
CA THR A 112 8.94 1.42 9.56
C THR A 112 8.68 2.67 8.72
N SER A 113 8.40 3.80 9.39
CA SER A 113 8.27 5.10 8.71
C SER A 113 9.46 5.40 7.79
N GLU A 114 10.68 5.23 8.29
CA GLU A 114 11.90 5.51 7.53
C GLU A 114 12.01 4.59 6.29
N GLN A 115 11.70 3.31 6.44
CA GLN A 115 11.74 2.37 5.32
C GLN A 115 10.73 2.72 4.24
N VAL A 116 9.51 3.10 4.63
CA VAL A 116 8.46 3.51 3.68
C VAL A 116 8.86 4.79 2.94
N ASP A 117 9.44 5.76 3.65
CA ASP A 117 9.91 7.01 3.07
C ASP A 117 11.11 6.78 2.12
N ASN A 118 12.02 5.87 2.47
CA ASN A 118 13.15 5.45 1.61
C ASN A 118 12.65 4.75 0.34
N LEU A 119 11.66 3.86 0.45
CA LEU A 119 11.03 3.22 -0.69
C LEU A 119 10.36 4.24 -1.61
N ALA A 120 9.64 5.22 -1.05
CA ALA A 120 9.01 6.29 -1.84
C ALA A 120 10.03 7.12 -2.62
N ARG A 121 11.14 7.49 -1.98
CA ARG A 121 12.26 8.17 -2.66
C ARG A 121 12.90 7.31 -3.75
N HIS A 122 13.15 6.03 -3.47
CA HIS A 122 13.76 5.10 -4.43
C HIS A 122 12.92 4.89 -5.68
N PHE A 123 11.59 4.86 -5.55
CA PHE A 123 10.67 4.69 -6.67
C PHE A 123 10.11 6.00 -7.24
N HIS A 124 10.76 7.13 -6.95
CA HIS A 124 10.37 8.45 -7.46
C HIS A 124 8.92 8.84 -7.15
N GLN A 125 8.37 8.35 -6.04
CA GLN A 125 7.02 8.68 -5.55
C GLN A 125 7.07 9.89 -4.61
N VAL A 126 7.60 11.01 -5.13
CA VAL A 126 7.91 12.24 -4.36
C VAL A 126 7.29 13.47 -5.01
N TYR A 127 7.19 14.56 -4.24
CA TYR A 127 6.80 15.88 -4.73
C TYR A 127 7.97 16.89 -4.62
N PRO A 128 8.19 17.76 -5.63
CA PRO A 128 7.58 17.74 -6.96
C PRO A 128 7.91 16.46 -7.75
N PRO A 129 7.02 16.00 -8.64
CA PRO A 129 7.26 14.80 -9.44
C PRO A 129 8.46 15.00 -10.37
N VAL A 130 9.26 13.96 -10.52
CA VAL A 130 10.41 13.93 -11.43
C VAL A 130 10.03 13.22 -12.73
N PRO A 131 10.76 13.42 -13.85
CA PRO A 131 10.45 12.74 -15.12
C PRO A 131 10.31 11.22 -14.98
N ALA A 132 11.12 10.60 -14.13
CA ALA A 132 11.10 9.17 -13.85
C ALA A 132 9.80 8.68 -13.19
N THR A 133 9.07 9.55 -12.47
CA THR A 133 7.79 9.21 -11.84
C THR A 133 6.78 8.71 -12.88
N PHE A 134 6.78 9.30 -14.08
CA PHE A 134 5.85 8.96 -15.16
C PHE A 134 6.22 7.68 -15.93
N ASN A 135 7.39 7.10 -15.66
CA ASN A 135 7.80 5.84 -16.27
C ASN A 135 7.22 4.62 -15.54
N TYR A 136 6.65 4.81 -14.35
CA TYR A 136 6.00 3.73 -13.62
C TYR A 136 4.54 3.54 -14.08
N PRO A 137 4.03 2.30 -14.15
CA PRO A 137 2.64 2.04 -14.54
C PRO A 137 1.60 2.62 -13.58
N THR A 138 2.00 2.91 -12.35
CA THR A 138 1.13 3.42 -11.29
C THR A 138 1.91 4.45 -10.49
N TYR A 139 1.27 5.57 -10.18
CA TYR A 139 1.78 6.59 -9.27
C TYR A 139 0.81 6.77 -8.10
N ILE A 140 1.35 7.23 -6.97
CA ILE A 140 0.57 7.43 -5.74
C ILE A 140 0.59 8.89 -5.34
N THR A 141 -0.33 9.27 -4.46
CA THR A 141 -0.37 10.61 -3.87
C THR A 141 0.90 10.82 -3.03
N PRO A 142 1.86 11.64 -3.46
CA PRO A 142 3.14 11.77 -2.76
C PRO A 142 2.94 12.49 -1.42
N TRP A 143 3.61 12.00 -0.38
CA TRP A 143 3.71 12.71 0.91
C TRP A 143 5.12 13.26 1.15
N ILE A 144 6.14 12.71 0.48
CA ILE A 144 7.52 13.19 0.58
C ILE A 144 7.65 14.49 -0.20
N GLY A 145 8.20 15.52 0.45
CA GLY A 145 8.36 16.86 -0.16
C GLY A 145 7.10 17.71 -0.17
N THR A 146 6.02 17.27 0.49
CA THR A 146 4.82 18.08 0.75
C THR A 146 4.76 18.51 2.22
N SER A 147 3.83 19.40 2.57
CA SER A 147 3.55 19.73 3.97
C SER A 147 3.02 18.54 4.78
N GLU A 148 2.60 17.47 4.11
CA GLU A 148 2.05 16.26 4.74
C GLU A 148 3.13 15.29 5.23
N GLU A 149 4.40 15.48 4.86
CA GLU A 149 5.50 14.54 5.17
C GLU A 149 5.57 14.20 6.66
N THR A 150 5.31 15.19 7.53
CA THR A 150 5.36 15.04 8.99
C THR A 150 4.01 14.79 9.63
N THR A 151 2.90 15.08 8.94
CA THR A 151 1.54 14.97 9.49
C THR A 151 0.85 13.67 9.12
N ILE A 152 1.27 13.01 8.05
CA ILE A 152 0.64 11.78 7.56
C ILE A 152 1.00 10.56 8.42
N ASP A 153 -0.05 9.81 8.78
CA ASP A 153 0.12 8.61 9.58
C ASP A 153 0.84 7.50 8.80
N LEU A 154 1.60 6.67 9.53
CA LEU A 154 2.32 5.53 8.97
C LEU A 154 1.41 4.55 8.21
N PRO A 155 0.22 4.14 8.71
CA PRO A 155 -0.66 3.23 7.99
C PRO A 155 -1.11 3.78 6.64
N THR A 156 -1.32 5.09 6.53
CA THR A 156 -1.69 5.75 5.27
C THR A 156 -0.54 5.70 4.27
N ARG A 157 0.70 5.97 4.73
CA ARG A 157 1.90 5.84 3.89
C ARG A 157 2.11 4.41 3.41
N ILE A 158 1.95 3.43 4.30
CA ILE A 158 2.00 2.01 3.96
C ILE A 158 0.93 1.68 2.92
N LYS A 159 -0.33 2.10 3.14
CA LYS A 159 -1.44 1.87 2.19
C LYS A 159 -1.14 2.46 0.82
N ARG A 160 -0.67 3.72 0.75
CA ARG A 160 -0.25 4.35 -0.51
C ARG A 160 0.86 3.53 -1.18
N MET A 161 1.88 3.11 -0.45
CA MET A 161 2.93 2.25 -1.00
C MET A 161 2.40 0.90 -1.49
N GLY A 162 1.43 0.31 -0.79
CA GLY A 162 0.74 -0.92 -1.22
C GLY A 162 0.02 -0.76 -2.56
N LYS A 163 -0.61 0.39 -2.81
CA LYS A 163 -1.22 0.74 -4.10
C LYS A 163 -0.16 0.74 -5.21
N PHE A 164 1.00 1.34 -4.95
CA PHE A 164 2.13 1.34 -5.88
C PHE A 164 2.62 -0.07 -6.20
N PHE A 165 2.67 -0.95 -5.20
CA PHE A 165 3.05 -2.36 -5.37
C PHE A 165 1.96 -3.24 -6.02
N GLY A 166 0.76 -2.70 -6.26
CA GLY A 166 -0.36 -3.46 -6.80
C GLY A 166 -0.99 -4.44 -5.80
N LEU A 167 -0.87 -4.15 -4.49
CA LEU A 167 -1.53 -4.94 -3.45
C LEU A 167 -3.02 -4.60 -3.37
N ARG A 168 -3.85 -5.63 -3.28
CA ARG A 168 -5.31 -5.49 -3.15
C ARG A 168 -5.69 -4.90 -1.79
N GLY A 169 -6.76 -4.09 -1.75
CA GLY A 169 -7.25 -3.44 -0.52
C GLY A 169 -6.42 -2.22 -0.11
N CYS A 170 -5.47 -1.81 -0.95
CA CYS A 170 -4.68 -0.60 -0.78
C CYS A 170 -5.16 0.54 -1.69
N GLU A 171 -6.26 0.34 -2.41
CA GLU A 171 -6.89 1.38 -3.21
C GLU A 171 -7.36 2.51 -2.26
N GLU A 172 -6.94 3.74 -2.54
CA GLU A 172 -7.55 4.91 -1.94
C GLU A 172 -8.94 5.02 -2.55
N ASP A 173 -9.98 5.00 -1.72
CA ASP A 173 -11.29 5.48 -2.11
C ASP A 173 -11.08 6.96 -2.39
N VAL A 174 -10.80 7.28 -3.65
CA VAL A 174 -10.82 8.65 -4.12
C VAL A 174 -12.30 9.00 -4.14
N ASP A 175 -12.83 9.43 -3.00
CA ASP A 175 -13.98 10.31 -3.01
C ASP A 175 -13.64 11.40 -4.03
N MET A 176 -14.51 11.53 -5.03
CA MET A 176 -14.37 12.46 -6.14
C MET A 176 -14.38 13.90 -5.61
N GLU A 177 -13.26 14.37 -5.06
CA GLU A 177 -13.03 15.75 -4.64
C GLU A 177 -11.72 16.26 -5.26
N MET A 178 -11.60 16.06 -6.57
CA MET A 178 -10.58 16.72 -7.38
C MET A 178 -11.24 17.34 -8.61
N ASP A 179 -12.24 18.18 -8.36
CA ASP A 179 -12.77 19.14 -9.32
C ASP A 179 -13.30 20.38 -8.58
N ALA A 180 -12.41 21.06 -7.84
CA ALA A 180 -12.80 22.26 -7.09
C ALA A 180 -11.66 23.29 -6.94
N VAL A 181 -10.85 23.55 -7.97
CA VAL A 181 -10.04 24.78 -8.01
C VAL A 181 -9.93 25.35 -9.42
N ALA A 182 -11.01 25.93 -9.94
CA ALA A 182 -10.95 27.13 -10.79
C ALA A 182 -12.36 27.67 -11.09
N GLN A 183 -12.94 28.48 -10.19
CA GLN A 183 -13.52 29.79 -10.52
C GLN A 183 -14.26 30.41 -9.32
N GLY A 184 -13.83 31.63 -8.97
CA GLY A 184 -14.71 32.77 -8.66
C GLY A 184 -15.72 32.66 -7.51
N LYS A 185 -15.36 33.29 -6.39
CA LYS A 185 -16.25 33.98 -5.43
C LYS A 185 -17.73 34.18 -5.84
N ALA A 186 -18.60 33.85 -4.89
CA ALA A 186 -19.68 34.67 -4.30
C ALA A 186 -21.09 34.06 -4.43
N GLY A 187 -21.77 33.94 -3.28
CA GLY A 187 -23.23 33.93 -3.21
C GLY A 187 -23.81 32.75 -2.42
N GLU A 188 -24.40 33.07 -1.27
CA GLU A 188 -25.34 32.23 -0.54
C GLU A 188 -26.54 31.77 -1.39
N ASN A 189 -27.17 30.70 -0.92
CA ASN A 189 -28.54 30.23 -1.18
C ASN A 189 -28.77 29.20 -2.31
N GLY A 190 -29.04 27.96 -1.88
CA GLY A 190 -30.29 27.27 -2.20
C GLY A 190 -30.37 26.47 -3.51
N ASN A 191 -30.82 25.22 -3.35
CA ASN A 191 -31.47 24.34 -4.35
C ASN A 191 -30.57 23.28 -5.03
N GLY A 192 -30.51 22.09 -4.41
CA GLY A 192 -29.80 20.89 -4.88
C GLY A 192 -30.55 20.04 -5.91
N GLU A 193 -31.33 20.65 -6.81
CA GLU A 193 -32.12 19.94 -7.83
C GLU A 193 -31.66 20.21 -9.28
N ASN A 194 -30.73 21.15 -9.50
CA ASN A 194 -30.32 21.57 -10.85
C ASN A 194 -29.13 20.79 -11.46
N MET A 195 -28.40 20.00 -10.67
CA MET A 195 -27.16 19.35 -11.16
C MET A 195 -27.42 18.04 -11.92
N SER A 196 -28.52 17.33 -11.60
CA SER A 196 -28.92 16.09 -12.28
C SER A 196 -29.54 16.34 -13.66
N GLU A 197 -30.27 17.45 -13.84
CA GLU A 197 -30.87 17.80 -15.14
C GLU A 197 -29.78 18.07 -16.20
N SER A 198 -28.65 18.64 -15.78
CA SER A 198 -27.47 18.84 -16.65
C SER A 198 -26.78 17.54 -17.07
N GLU A 199 -26.81 16.50 -16.22
CA GLU A 199 -26.24 15.18 -16.55
C GLU A 199 -27.17 14.42 -17.51
N ASP A 200 -28.47 14.50 -17.29
CA ASP A 200 -29.49 13.92 -18.17
C ASP A 200 -29.49 14.56 -19.57
N GLU A 201 -29.30 15.88 -19.66
CA GLU A 201 -29.15 16.57 -20.95
C GLU A 201 -27.88 16.15 -21.68
N LEU A 202 -26.77 15.99 -20.96
CA LEU A 202 -25.51 15.52 -21.53
C LEU A 202 -25.63 14.09 -22.08
N LEU A 203 -26.29 13.19 -21.33
CA LEU A 203 -26.55 11.81 -21.76
C LEU A 203 -27.41 11.76 -23.03
N ARG A 204 -28.44 12.62 -23.12
CA ARG A 204 -29.27 12.74 -24.33
C ARG A 204 -28.46 13.21 -25.53
N GLN A 205 -27.52 14.14 -25.32
CA GLN A 205 -26.69 14.65 -26.39
C GLN A 205 -25.71 13.58 -26.91
N MET A 206 -25.11 12.80 -26.01
CA MET A 206 -24.26 11.66 -26.40
C MET A 206 -25.02 10.59 -27.18
N GLU A 207 -26.23 10.25 -26.74
CA GLU A 207 -27.09 9.28 -27.43
C GLU A 207 -27.46 9.76 -28.84
N LEU A 208 -27.75 11.05 -29.01
CA LEU A 208 -28.07 11.65 -30.30
C LEU A 208 -26.88 11.57 -31.28
N GLU A 209 -25.68 11.92 -30.81
CA GLU A 209 -24.46 11.85 -31.62
C GLU A 209 -24.13 10.40 -32.02
N TRP A 210 -24.33 9.44 -31.10
CA TRP A 210 -24.13 8.03 -31.38
C TRP A 210 -25.10 7.49 -32.44
N GLN A 211 -26.39 7.83 -32.35
CA GLN A 211 -27.38 7.46 -33.35
C GLN A 211 -27.06 8.04 -34.72
N GLN A 212 -26.59 9.29 -34.76
CA GLN A 212 -26.20 9.94 -36.01
C GLN A 212 -24.95 9.28 -36.63
N ALA A 213 -23.98 8.87 -35.80
CA ALA A 213 -22.81 8.11 -36.25
C ALA A 213 -23.20 6.74 -36.81
N LEU A 214 -24.13 6.04 -36.16
CA LEU A 214 -24.71 4.78 -36.65
C LEU A 214 -25.38 4.95 -38.02
N GLN A 215 -26.18 6.00 -38.20
CA GLN A 215 -26.83 6.29 -39.49
C GLN A 215 -25.81 6.59 -40.59
N ARG A 216 -24.74 7.32 -40.30
CA ARG A 216 -23.65 7.54 -41.27
C ARG A 216 -22.97 6.22 -41.65
N ALA A 217 -22.65 5.38 -40.67
CA ALA A 217 -22.03 4.08 -40.91
C ALA A 217 -22.94 3.17 -41.78
N TYR A 218 -24.25 3.14 -41.51
CA TYR A 218 -25.21 2.40 -42.34
C TYR A 218 -25.34 2.96 -43.76
N ALA A 219 -25.35 4.28 -43.92
CA ALA A 219 -25.41 4.90 -45.24
C ALA A 219 -24.14 4.55 -46.06
N GLU A 220 -22.96 4.73 -45.46
CA GLU A 220 -21.66 4.38 -46.05
C GLU A 220 -21.55 2.88 -46.36
N GLU A 221 -22.04 2.01 -45.48
CA GLU A 221 -22.05 0.57 -45.71
C GLU A 221 -23.03 0.19 -46.84
N SER A 222 -24.20 0.82 -46.92
CA SER A 222 -25.12 0.63 -48.05
C SER A 222 -24.51 1.09 -49.38
N HIS A 223 -23.71 2.17 -49.38
CA HIS A 223 -22.98 2.63 -50.56
C HIS A 223 -21.82 1.69 -50.92
N ARG A 224 -21.22 1.00 -49.94
CA ARG A 224 -20.13 0.04 -50.14
C ARG A 224 -20.61 -1.28 -50.78
N TRP A 225 -21.85 -1.69 -50.54
CA TRP A 225 -22.41 -2.93 -51.09
C TRP A 225 -23.11 -2.77 -52.45
N ASN A 226 -23.41 -1.54 -52.89
CA ASN A 226 -24.07 -1.25 -54.18
C ASN A 226 -23.10 -1.01 -55.36
N LEU A 227 -21.80 -1.28 -55.18
CA LEU A 227 -20.76 -1.03 -56.19
C LEU A 227 -20.20 -2.32 -56.84
N LYS A 228 -21.03 -3.36 -57.01
CA LYS A 228 -20.61 -4.65 -57.59
C LYS A 228 -21.47 -5.08 -58.77
#